data_AF-A0A378IPH7-F1
#
_entry.id   AF-A0A378IPH7-F1
#
_cell.length_a   1.000
_cell.length_b   1.000
_cell.length_c   1.000
_cell.angle_alpha   90.00
_cell.angle_beta   90.00
_cell.angle_gamma   90.00
#
_symmetry.space_group_name_H-M   'P 1'
#
loop_
_entity.id
_entity.type
_entity.pdbx_description
1 polymer ?
#
loop_
_entity_poly.entity_id
_entity_poly.type
_entity_poly.pdbx_seq_one_letter_code
_entity_poly.pdbx_strand_id
1 'polypeptide(L)'
;MSYTKIESGLLLALDYPKLDESDFILLSTKLLEKKLGNNENYPAFLKQIQKHYLEQEYKKAIENILRLCKEHETRLGTNVVQRLITKASQITSDPKDNESRRFYEVLYAEHIESILRKDFDCSVFDELNEAYNEVRPEYTVNDLTKINTFEEARKLILAFVMLNDNVELGLKAQSTTYQKKDRSREELGQVLTANPGIMKPNSPNFADNRVAIKKIDKIVLDEKKVGGYSKTNAQVPFVASLSGTTYSLVVVLQKYMEKHKTDLNLEKKINNIVMLWTSAYIKDGYHSYKEVIDIFKDPHIHSIFAQANIKLDYAIIDDTAHEFHRAQEYAQGIATKSMMHQELVQKAQDKNAREEKQRQMINSCGMLIKQLNQAPKSKERYPEQLKSLDELYKNWSTAIKKNQEFKKECAQICAEIQTKEQNTPFSFTDFLIKIKNFFNRLFTSGFRKEVLIEPVSMAIDILTQLKDTVEQIPDSPTPKSLIRKSGNQPIQSEVKHFPSPIKEEQKHANGLTTELSHDSTTKRDHPLNLI
;
A
#
# COMPACT_ATOMS: atom_id res chain seq x y z
N MET A 1 9.98 13.61 -20.50
CA MET A 1 9.95 13.85 -19.03
C MET A 1 11.37 14.14 -18.55
N SER A 2 11.61 15.09 -17.64
CA SER A 2 12.98 15.38 -17.18
C SER A 2 13.49 14.26 -16.25
N TYR A 3 14.79 13.94 -16.34
CA TYR A 3 15.47 12.90 -15.57
C TYR A 3 15.27 13.03 -14.05
N THR A 4 15.18 14.26 -13.54
CA THR A 4 14.96 14.56 -12.12
C THR A 4 13.59 14.07 -11.63
N LYS A 5 12.52 14.23 -12.43
CA LYS A 5 11.15 13.83 -12.05
C LYS A 5 11.01 12.31 -11.89
N ILE A 6 11.71 11.54 -12.73
CA ILE A 6 11.71 10.06 -12.66
C ILE A 6 12.44 9.57 -11.41
N GLU A 7 13.54 10.23 -11.02
CA GLU A 7 14.29 9.87 -9.80
C GLU A 7 13.48 10.16 -8.54
N SER A 8 12.86 11.34 -8.47
CA SER A 8 11.94 11.69 -7.38
C SER A 8 10.78 10.70 -7.27
N GLY A 9 10.24 10.23 -8.40
CA GLY A 9 9.17 9.21 -8.42
C GLY A 9 9.62 7.83 -7.91
N LEU A 10 10.82 7.38 -8.28
CA LEU A 10 11.37 6.10 -7.78
C LEU A 10 11.67 6.15 -6.29
N LEU A 11 12.26 7.25 -5.82
CA LEU A 11 12.49 7.46 -4.40
C LEU A 11 11.16 7.49 -3.63
N LEU A 12 10.16 8.23 -4.12
CA LEU A 12 8.82 8.25 -3.52
C LEU A 12 8.20 6.86 -3.46
N ALA A 13 8.32 6.06 -4.53
CA ALA A 13 7.83 4.69 -4.57
C ALA A 13 8.52 3.79 -3.53
N LEU A 14 9.84 3.92 -3.34
CA LEU A 14 10.60 3.21 -2.30
C LEU A 14 10.22 3.61 -0.87
N ASP A 15 9.57 4.76 -0.68
CA ASP A 15 9.05 5.19 0.61
C ASP A 15 7.65 4.68 0.93
N TYR A 16 7.01 4.00 -0.02
CA TYR A 16 5.66 3.47 0.17
C TYR A 16 5.60 2.60 1.45
N PRO A 17 4.68 2.89 2.39
CA PRO A 17 4.66 2.19 3.68
C PRO A 17 4.33 0.70 3.61
N LYS A 18 3.71 0.24 2.52
CA LYS A 18 3.34 -1.17 2.31
C LYS A 18 4.18 -1.84 1.22
N LEU A 19 5.41 -1.36 1.03
CA LEU A 19 6.36 -1.96 0.10
C LEU A 19 6.74 -3.37 0.58
N ASP A 20 6.58 -4.38 -0.28
CA ASP A 20 7.06 -5.74 -0.04
C ASP A 20 8.51 -5.94 -0.55
N GLU A 21 9.09 -7.12 -0.32
CA GLU A 21 10.46 -7.41 -0.79
C GLU A 21 10.56 -7.45 -2.32
N SER A 22 9.52 -7.88 -3.02
CA SER A 22 9.47 -7.93 -4.47
C SER A 22 9.54 -6.52 -5.08
N ASP A 23 8.66 -5.62 -4.61
CA ASP A 23 8.64 -4.21 -4.98
C ASP A 23 9.98 -3.55 -4.66
N PHE A 24 10.55 -3.83 -3.50
CA PHE A 24 11.87 -3.31 -3.15
C PHE A 24 12.94 -3.74 -4.15
N ILE A 25 13.03 -5.04 -4.48
CA ILE A 25 14.01 -5.57 -5.44
C ILE A 25 13.83 -4.89 -6.80
N LEU A 26 12.60 -4.82 -7.30
CA LEU A 26 12.29 -4.20 -8.60
C LEU A 26 12.65 -2.71 -8.63
N LEU A 27 12.20 -1.94 -7.65
CA LEU A 27 12.40 -0.48 -7.61
C LEU A 27 13.85 -0.10 -7.36
N SER A 28 14.53 -0.79 -6.43
CA SER A 28 15.95 -0.53 -6.15
C SER A 28 16.82 -0.89 -7.34
N THR A 29 16.55 -2.00 -8.03
CA THR A 29 17.27 -2.38 -9.24
C THR A 29 17.06 -1.35 -10.36
N LYS A 30 15.83 -0.86 -10.55
CA LYS A 30 15.55 0.20 -11.53
C LYS A 30 16.28 1.51 -11.20
N LEU A 31 16.37 1.86 -9.91
CA LEU A 31 17.14 3.01 -9.46
C LEU A 31 18.64 2.84 -9.72
N LEU A 32 19.18 1.65 -9.45
CA LEU A 32 20.58 1.32 -9.70
C LEU A 32 20.91 1.33 -11.19
N GLU A 33 20.06 0.77 -12.05
CA GLU A 33 20.22 0.78 -13.50
C GLU A 33 20.34 2.21 -14.03
N LYS A 34 19.48 3.10 -13.54
CA LYS A 34 19.53 4.51 -13.94
C LYS A 34 20.84 5.20 -13.58
N LYS A 35 21.49 4.81 -12.48
CA LYS A 35 22.72 5.44 -11.99
C LYS A 35 24.00 4.74 -12.46
N LEU A 36 23.91 3.44 -12.69
CA LEU A 36 25.04 2.55 -12.91
C LEU A 36 24.96 1.77 -14.23
N GLY A 37 23.92 1.94 -15.04
CA GLY A 37 23.70 1.17 -16.27
C GLY A 37 24.83 1.30 -17.32
N ASN A 38 25.59 2.39 -17.27
CA ASN A 38 26.79 2.59 -18.10
C ASN A 38 28.05 1.91 -17.55
N ASN A 39 27.98 1.26 -16.39
CA ASN A 39 29.09 0.49 -15.83
C ASN A 39 29.14 -0.89 -16.51
N GLU A 40 30.32 -1.26 -17.02
CA GLU A 40 30.55 -2.52 -17.75
C GLU A 40 30.13 -3.78 -16.96
N ASN A 41 30.22 -3.74 -15.63
CA ASN A 41 29.88 -4.87 -14.76
C ASN A 41 28.38 -4.93 -14.40
N TYR A 42 27.62 -3.86 -14.67
CA TYR A 42 26.21 -3.78 -14.29
C TYR A 42 25.32 -4.85 -14.95
N PRO A 43 25.47 -5.18 -16.25
CA PRO A 43 24.65 -6.22 -16.89
C PRO A 43 24.80 -7.60 -16.26
N ALA A 44 26.02 -8.01 -15.88
CA ALA A 44 26.25 -9.30 -15.23
C ALA A 44 25.60 -9.34 -13.84
N PHE A 45 25.68 -8.24 -13.11
CA PHE A 45 25.02 -8.07 -11.81
C PHE A 45 23.48 -8.11 -11.93
N LEU A 46 22.93 -7.40 -12.92
CA LEU A 46 21.49 -7.37 -13.18
C LEU A 46 20.95 -8.79 -13.44
N LYS A 47 21.66 -9.58 -14.25
CA LYS A 47 21.30 -10.99 -14.51
C LYS A 47 21.27 -11.83 -13.23
N GLN A 48 22.21 -11.61 -12.31
CA GLN A 48 22.21 -12.32 -11.02
C GLN A 48 21.00 -11.94 -10.16
N ILE A 49 20.64 -10.65 -10.09
CA ILE A 49 19.42 -10.21 -9.39
C ILE A 49 18.19 -10.84 -10.03
N GLN A 50 18.07 -10.79 -11.36
CA GLN A 50 16.93 -11.35 -12.09
C GLN A 50 16.76 -12.84 -11.82
N LYS A 51 17.87 -13.60 -11.82
CA LYS A 51 17.87 -15.02 -11.45
C LYS A 51 17.38 -15.24 -10.03
N HIS A 52 17.99 -14.58 -9.04
CA HIS A 52 17.57 -14.73 -7.64
C HIS A 52 16.12 -14.29 -7.42
N TYR A 53 15.67 -13.26 -8.15
CA TYR A 53 14.29 -12.83 -8.12
C TYR A 53 13.36 -13.91 -8.68
N LEU A 54 13.64 -14.47 -9.86
CA LEU A 54 12.87 -15.58 -10.44
C LEU A 54 12.80 -16.79 -9.50
N GLU A 55 13.93 -17.19 -8.92
CA GLU A 55 14.05 -18.32 -7.98
C GLU A 55 13.52 -18.01 -6.57
N GLN A 56 13.08 -16.76 -6.33
CA GLN A 56 12.53 -16.27 -5.06
C GLN A 56 13.53 -16.36 -3.89
N GLU A 57 14.81 -16.24 -4.21
CA GLU A 57 15.92 -16.09 -3.29
C GLU A 57 16.09 -14.60 -2.91
N TYR A 58 15.02 -13.95 -2.46
CA TYR A 58 14.96 -12.50 -2.26
C TYR A 58 16.03 -11.95 -1.32
N LYS A 59 16.36 -12.70 -0.26
CA LYS A 59 17.48 -12.35 0.62
C LYS A 59 18.79 -12.17 -0.15
N LYS A 60 19.12 -13.09 -1.07
CA LYS A 60 20.34 -13.00 -1.90
C LYS A 60 20.26 -11.84 -2.88
N ALA A 61 19.08 -11.60 -3.47
CA ALA A 61 18.86 -10.46 -4.35
C ALA A 61 19.08 -9.13 -3.60
N ILE A 62 18.50 -8.98 -2.41
CA ILE A 62 18.66 -7.80 -1.55
C ILE A 62 20.12 -7.63 -1.10
N GLU A 63 20.78 -8.70 -0.67
CA GLU A 63 22.20 -8.67 -0.32
C GLU A 63 23.08 -8.20 -1.49
N ASN A 64 22.81 -8.68 -2.71
CA ASN A 64 23.50 -8.22 -3.90
C ASN A 64 23.23 -6.73 -4.19
N ILE A 65 21.97 -6.28 -4.10
CA ILE A 65 21.60 -4.86 -4.23
C ILE A 65 22.39 -3.99 -3.24
N LEU A 66 22.39 -4.37 -1.96
CA LEU A 66 23.06 -3.60 -0.91
C LEU A 66 24.59 -3.61 -1.06
N ARG A 67 25.16 -4.72 -1.51
CA ARG A 67 26.58 -4.82 -1.83
C ARG A 67 26.95 -3.83 -2.93
N LEU A 68 26.21 -3.81 -4.04
CA LEU A 68 26.46 -2.86 -5.12
C LEU A 68 26.27 -1.41 -4.69
N CYS A 69 25.28 -1.15 -3.81
CA CYS A 69 25.09 0.19 -3.25
C CYS A 69 26.31 0.69 -2.50
N LYS A 70 26.94 -0.18 -1.68
CA LYS A 70 28.16 0.15 -0.92
C LYS A 70 29.37 0.34 -1.84
N GLU A 71 29.55 -0.56 -2.81
CA GLU A 71 30.67 -0.49 -3.79
C GLU A 71 30.63 0.78 -4.64
N HIS A 72 29.44 1.38 -4.82
CA HIS A 72 29.24 2.57 -5.65
C HIS A 72 28.64 3.76 -4.91
N GLU A 73 28.85 3.86 -3.60
CA GLU A 73 28.25 4.90 -2.76
C GLU A 73 28.54 6.32 -3.28
N THR A 74 29.77 6.59 -3.73
CA THR A 74 30.16 7.90 -4.25
C THR A 74 29.35 8.33 -5.48
N ARG A 75 28.96 7.38 -6.34
CA ARG A 75 28.15 7.63 -7.54
C ARG A 75 26.66 7.72 -7.23
N LEU A 76 26.19 6.96 -6.24
CA LEU A 76 24.78 6.91 -5.85
C LEU A 76 24.39 8.05 -4.90
N GLY A 77 25.34 8.52 -4.10
CA GLY A 77 25.15 9.47 -3.01
C GLY A 77 24.76 8.77 -1.71
N THR A 78 25.42 9.13 -0.61
CA THR A 78 25.23 8.55 0.73
C THR A 78 23.76 8.53 1.17
N ASN A 79 22.99 9.58 0.88
CA ASN A 79 21.57 9.65 1.23
C ASN A 79 20.74 8.55 0.56
N VAL A 80 21.03 8.21 -0.70
CA VAL A 80 20.32 7.16 -1.44
C VAL A 80 20.70 5.79 -0.87
N VAL A 81 21.99 5.56 -0.64
CA VAL A 81 22.50 4.29 -0.09
C VAL A 81 21.93 4.04 1.30
N GLN A 82 21.99 5.03 2.20
CA GLN A 82 21.46 4.90 3.55
C GLN A 82 19.95 4.63 3.54
N ARG A 83 19.21 5.25 2.63
CA ARG A 83 17.78 5.01 2.46
C ARG A 83 17.49 3.58 2.02
N LEU A 84 18.22 3.05 1.04
CA LEU A 84 18.06 1.67 0.58
C LEU A 84 18.41 0.66 1.69
N ILE A 85 19.49 0.89 2.44
CA ILE A 85 19.87 0.06 3.60
C ILE A 85 18.78 0.08 4.66
N THR A 86 18.30 1.28 5.01
CA THR A 86 17.25 1.44 6.04
C THR A 86 15.97 0.72 5.62
N LYS A 87 15.53 0.91 4.38
CA LYS A 87 14.34 0.24 3.85
C LYS A 87 14.51 -1.27 3.81
N ALA A 88 15.65 -1.78 3.32
CA ALA A 88 15.92 -3.22 3.30
C ALA A 88 15.83 -3.89 4.68
N SER A 89 16.13 -3.16 5.76
CA SER A 89 16.02 -3.69 7.13
C SER A 89 14.59 -3.71 7.70
N GLN A 90 13.66 -3.01 7.06
CA GLN A 90 12.28 -2.82 7.53
C GLN A 90 11.25 -3.59 6.71
N ILE A 91 11.58 -3.93 5.45
CA ILE A 91 10.67 -4.62 4.54
C ILE A 91 10.49 -6.09 4.94
N THR A 92 9.27 -6.56 4.78
CA THR A 92 8.87 -7.97 4.95
C THR A 92 7.80 -8.29 3.93
N SER A 93 7.84 -9.48 3.35
CA SER A 93 6.75 -9.94 2.48
C SER A 93 5.53 -10.40 3.29
N ASP A 94 4.33 -10.10 2.80
CA ASP A 94 3.08 -10.73 3.24
C ASP A 94 2.62 -11.65 2.10
N PRO A 95 2.30 -12.93 2.36
CA PRO A 95 1.81 -13.84 1.32
C PRO A 95 0.54 -13.35 0.60
N LYS A 96 -0.20 -12.40 1.18
CA LYS A 96 -1.39 -11.76 0.58
C LYS A 96 -1.05 -10.57 -0.33
N ASP A 97 0.16 -10.02 -0.23
CA ASP A 97 0.63 -8.84 -0.97
C ASP A 97 1.86 -9.21 -1.81
N ASN A 98 1.63 -9.61 -3.07
CA ASN A 98 2.66 -10.07 -4.01
C ASN A 98 2.34 -9.64 -5.47
N GLU A 99 1.75 -8.44 -5.65
CA GLU A 99 1.16 -8.04 -6.94
C GLU A 99 2.20 -7.90 -8.06
N SER A 100 3.32 -7.22 -7.79
CA SER A 100 4.39 -7.04 -8.78
C SER A 100 5.09 -8.35 -9.13
N ARG A 101 5.20 -9.27 -8.15
CA ARG A 101 5.71 -10.62 -8.40
C ARG A 101 4.79 -11.41 -9.32
N ARG A 102 3.49 -11.42 -9.04
CA ARG A 102 2.49 -12.08 -9.89
C ARG A 102 2.51 -11.54 -11.31
N PHE A 103 2.58 -10.23 -11.45
CA PHE A 103 2.68 -9.61 -12.76
C PHE A 103 3.94 -10.07 -13.51
N TYR A 104 5.10 -10.09 -12.86
CA TYR A 104 6.32 -10.63 -13.45
C TYR A 104 6.17 -12.09 -13.90
N GLU A 105 5.63 -12.96 -13.04
CA GLU A 105 5.50 -14.38 -13.37
C GLU A 105 4.53 -14.65 -14.53
N VAL A 106 3.47 -13.85 -14.66
CA VAL A 106 2.56 -13.93 -15.80
C VAL A 106 3.30 -13.59 -17.10
N LEU A 107 4.06 -12.49 -17.10
CA LEU A 107 4.88 -12.11 -18.26
C LEU A 107 5.94 -13.17 -18.57
N TYR A 108 6.57 -13.72 -17.54
CA TYR A 108 7.53 -14.81 -17.67
C TYR A 108 6.91 -16.07 -18.29
N ALA A 109 5.70 -16.45 -17.85
CA ALA A 109 4.96 -17.57 -18.41
C ALA A 109 4.54 -17.32 -19.87
N GLU A 110 4.16 -16.10 -20.23
CA GLU A 110 3.89 -15.71 -21.62
C GLU A 110 5.15 -15.84 -22.49
N HIS A 111 6.32 -15.49 -21.97
CA HIS A 111 7.59 -15.68 -22.67
C HIS A 111 7.88 -17.18 -22.86
N ILE A 112 7.73 -18.01 -21.83
CA ILE A 112 7.88 -19.47 -21.97
C ILE A 112 6.95 -20.02 -23.05
N GLU A 113 5.66 -19.66 -23.04
CA GLU A 113 4.72 -20.10 -24.07
C GLU A 113 5.14 -19.62 -25.47
N SER A 114 5.69 -18.41 -25.60
CA SER A 114 6.21 -17.89 -26.88
C SER A 114 7.38 -18.72 -27.40
N ILE A 115 8.29 -19.14 -26.53
CA ILE A 115 9.42 -20.03 -26.89
C ILE A 115 8.89 -21.38 -27.34
N LEU A 116 8.01 -22.00 -26.55
CA LEU A 116 7.43 -23.32 -26.85
C LEU A 116 6.66 -23.32 -28.18
N ARG A 117 5.99 -22.22 -28.54
CA ARG A 117 5.28 -22.11 -29.83
C ARG A 117 6.19 -22.14 -31.05
N LYS A 118 7.47 -21.76 -30.94
CA LYS A 118 8.39 -21.70 -32.08
C LYS A 118 8.83 -23.08 -32.56
N ASP A 119 8.96 -24.04 -31.65
CA ASP A 119 9.36 -25.43 -31.93
C ASP A 119 8.38 -26.39 -31.25
N PHE A 120 7.08 -26.18 -31.53
CA PHE A 120 6.02 -26.92 -30.84
C PHE A 120 5.80 -28.29 -31.47
N ASP A 121 6.16 -29.34 -30.74
CA ASP A 121 5.88 -30.72 -31.13
C ASP A 121 4.56 -31.21 -30.50
N CYS A 122 3.50 -31.22 -31.29
CA CYS A 122 2.18 -31.69 -30.86
C CYS A 122 2.17 -33.19 -30.50
N SER A 123 3.03 -34.00 -31.12
CA SER A 123 3.01 -35.47 -30.94
C SER A 123 3.35 -35.89 -29.52
N VAL A 124 4.18 -35.12 -28.82
CA VAL A 124 4.48 -35.30 -27.39
C VAL A 124 3.21 -35.25 -26.54
N PHE A 125 2.26 -34.40 -26.92
CA PHE A 125 1.01 -34.22 -26.19
C PHE A 125 -0.07 -35.23 -26.59
N ASP A 126 0.01 -35.82 -27.78
CA ASP A 126 -0.77 -37.01 -28.12
C ASP A 126 -0.35 -38.19 -27.24
N GLU A 127 0.95 -38.46 -27.15
CA GLU A 127 1.52 -39.50 -26.28
C GLU A 127 1.18 -39.25 -24.79
N LEU A 128 1.21 -37.99 -24.34
CA LEU A 128 0.79 -37.62 -22.99
C LEU A 128 -0.70 -37.86 -22.75
N ASN A 129 -1.55 -37.55 -23.73
CA ASN A 129 -3.00 -37.78 -23.64
C ASN A 129 -3.32 -39.27 -23.52
N GLU A 130 -2.61 -40.13 -24.26
CA GLU A 130 -2.72 -41.59 -24.10
C GLU A 130 -2.38 -42.01 -22.67
N ALA A 131 -1.23 -41.56 -22.13
CA ALA A 131 -0.83 -41.87 -20.76
C ALA A 131 -1.86 -41.36 -19.73
N TYR A 132 -2.43 -40.17 -19.94
CA TYR A 132 -3.48 -39.61 -19.11
C TYR A 132 -4.74 -40.50 -19.09
N ASN A 133 -5.22 -40.89 -20.28
CA ASN A 133 -6.41 -41.73 -20.41
C ASN A 133 -6.19 -43.14 -19.82
N GLU A 134 -4.96 -43.65 -19.86
CA GLU A 134 -4.60 -44.93 -19.22
C GLU A 134 -4.54 -44.86 -17.69
N VAL A 135 -4.37 -43.68 -17.08
CA VAL A 135 -4.38 -43.50 -15.62
C VAL A 135 -5.81 -43.41 -15.09
N ARG A 136 -6.71 -42.73 -15.81
CA ARG A 136 -8.14 -42.64 -15.48
C ARG A 136 -9.00 -42.64 -16.75
N PRO A 137 -9.37 -43.82 -17.28
CA PRO A 137 -10.22 -43.94 -18.47
C PRO A 137 -11.60 -43.28 -18.33
N GLU A 138 -12.03 -43.06 -17.09
CA GLU A 138 -13.36 -42.56 -16.73
C GLU A 138 -13.49 -41.04 -16.94
N TYR A 139 -12.36 -40.34 -16.99
CA TYR A 139 -12.25 -38.92 -17.33
C TYR A 139 -11.58 -38.71 -18.69
N THR A 140 -11.65 -39.72 -19.58
CA THR A 140 -11.09 -39.62 -20.92
C THR A 140 -11.59 -38.34 -21.57
N VAL A 141 -10.65 -37.50 -22.00
CA VAL A 141 -10.99 -36.25 -22.69
C VAL A 141 -11.32 -36.60 -24.14
N ASN A 142 -12.52 -37.14 -24.35
CA ASN A 142 -12.97 -37.67 -25.65
C ASN A 142 -12.93 -36.63 -26.78
N ASP A 143 -12.97 -35.34 -26.44
CA ASP A 143 -12.93 -34.24 -27.41
C ASP A 143 -11.49 -33.89 -27.88
N LEU A 144 -10.46 -34.48 -27.26
CA LEU A 144 -9.04 -34.25 -27.58
C LEU A 144 -8.36 -35.56 -28.05
N THR A 145 -8.98 -36.31 -28.95
CA THR A 145 -8.40 -37.56 -29.49
C THR A 145 -7.09 -37.36 -30.23
N LYS A 146 -6.86 -36.14 -30.76
CA LYS A 146 -5.59 -35.73 -31.36
C LYS A 146 -5.32 -34.24 -31.09
N ILE A 147 -4.13 -33.94 -30.61
CA ILE A 147 -3.61 -32.61 -30.33
C ILE A 147 -2.94 -32.09 -31.60
N ASN A 148 -3.48 -31.05 -32.22
CA ASN A 148 -2.94 -30.45 -33.44
C ASN A 148 -2.40 -29.03 -33.21
N THR A 149 -2.74 -28.42 -32.08
CA THR A 149 -2.39 -27.04 -31.77
C THR A 149 -1.84 -26.88 -30.36
N PHE A 150 -1.05 -25.82 -30.17
CA PHE A 150 -0.58 -25.41 -28.85
C PHE A 150 -1.73 -25.18 -27.86
N GLU A 151 -2.86 -24.62 -28.32
CA GLU A 151 -4.01 -24.37 -27.46
C GLU A 151 -4.71 -25.65 -27.03
N GLU A 152 -4.74 -26.69 -27.87
CA GLU A 152 -5.26 -28.01 -27.50
C GLU A 152 -4.35 -28.69 -26.48
N ALA A 153 -3.02 -28.60 -26.63
CA ALA A 153 -2.08 -29.10 -25.63
C ALA A 153 -2.21 -28.37 -24.30
N ARG A 154 -2.37 -27.04 -24.34
CA ARG A 154 -2.62 -26.23 -23.14
C ARG A 154 -3.94 -26.61 -22.47
N LYS A 155 -5.00 -26.88 -23.25
CA LYS A 155 -6.28 -27.39 -22.72
C LYS A 155 -6.10 -28.77 -22.06
N LEU A 156 -5.34 -29.67 -22.68
CA LEU A 156 -5.01 -30.97 -22.08
C LEU A 156 -4.32 -30.79 -20.73
N ILE A 157 -3.27 -29.97 -20.66
CA ILE A 157 -2.54 -29.67 -19.41
C ILE A 157 -3.49 -29.17 -18.31
N LEU A 158 -4.38 -28.25 -18.64
CA LEU A 158 -5.35 -27.72 -17.67
C LEU A 158 -6.44 -28.74 -17.28
N ALA A 159 -6.70 -29.76 -18.10
CA ALA A 159 -7.66 -30.82 -17.79
C ALA A 159 -7.17 -31.75 -16.66
N PHE A 160 -5.89 -31.75 -16.31
CA PHE A 160 -5.36 -32.57 -15.22
C PHE A 160 -5.99 -32.27 -13.86
N VAL A 161 -6.63 -31.11 -13.69
CA VAL A 161 -7.45 -30.82 -12.50
C VAL A 161 -8.59 -31.83 -12.28
N MET A 162 -9.03 -32.49 -13.35
CA MET A 162 -10.06 -33.54 -13.31
C MET A 162 -9.54 -34.85 -12.70
N LEU A 163 -8.22 -35.05 -12.67
CA LEU A 163 -7.61 -36.17 -11.96
C LEU A 163 -7.76 -35.90 -10.46
N ASN A 164 -8.76 -36.56 -9.88
CA ASN A 164 -9.10 -36.43 -8.47
C ASN A 164 -7.94 -36.87 -7.54
N ASP A 165 -8.05 -36.47 -6.27
CA ASP A 165 -7.04 -36.72 -5.23
C ASP A 165 -6.59 -38.20 -5.19
N ASN A 166 -7.47 -39.15 -5.50
CA ASN A 166 -7.16 -40.59 -5.42
C ASN A 166 -6.01 -41.05 -6.33
N VAL A 167 -5.71 -40.32 -7.42
CA VAL A 167 -4.56 -40.60 -8.28
C VAL A 167 -3.25 -40.19 -7.60
N GLU A 168 -3.26 -39.04 -6.93
CA GLU A 168 -2.08 -38.36 -6.41
C GLU A 168 -1.81 -38.63 -4.92
N LEU A 169 -2.76 -39.22 -4.18
CA LEU A 169 -2.67 -39.50 -2.74
C LEU A 169 -1.38 -40.24 -2.36
N GLY A 170 -0.99 -41.26 -3.15
CA GLY A 170 0.19 -42.07 -2.87
C GLY A 170 1.50 -41.27 -2.89
N LEU A 171 1.65 -40.36 -3.85
CA LEU A 171 2.82 -39.48 -3.92
C LEU A 171 2.75 -38.36 -2.88
N LYS A 172 1.57 -37.76 -2.68
CA LYS A 172 1.34 -36.70 -1.68
C LYS A 172 1.67 -37.16 -0.26
N ALA A 173 1.33 -38.42 0.08
CA ALA A 173 1.59 -38.98 1.41
C ALA A 173 3.10 -39.06 1.73
N GLN A 174 3.94 -39.24 0.71
CA GLN A 174 5.39 -39.38 0.83
C GLN A 174 6.13 -38.03 0.75
N SER A 175 5.45 -36.96 0.34
CA SER A 175 6.06 -35.64 0.25
C SER A 175 6.08 -34.91 1.59
N THR A 176 7.28 -34.58 2.06
CA THR A 176 7.47 -33.69 3.22
C THR A 176 7.10 -32.24 2.90
N THR A 177 7.17 -31.86 1.62
CA THR A 177 6.82 -30.52 1.13
C THR A 177 5.30 -30.33 1.16
N TYR A 178 4.54 -31.25 0.55
CA TYR A 178 3.08 -31.15 0.45
C TYR A 178 2.38 -31.15 1.81
N GLN A 179 2.92 -31.87 2.80
CA GLN A 179 2.41 -31.88 4.16
C GLN A 179 2.34 -30.48 4.80
N LYS A 180 3.14 -29.51 4.32
CA LYS A 180 3.14 -28.11 4.80
C LYS A 180 2.06 -27.23 4.16
N LYS A 181 1.32 -27.69 3.14
CA LYS A 181 0.24 -26.92 2.47
C LYS A 181 -0.75 -26.33 3.46
N ASP A 182 -0.96 -25.02 3.44
CA ASP A 182 -1.74 -24.25 4.43
C ASP A 182 -2.89 -23.43 3.81
N ARG A 183 -3.43 -23.88 2.68
CA ARG A 183 -4.71 -23.38 2.15
C ARG A 183 -5.88 -23.83 3.04
N SER A 184 -6.73 -22.88 3.43
CA SER A 184 -7.99 -23.13 4.12
C SER A 184 -8.95 -23.94 3.25
N ARG A 185 -9.75 -24.80 3.89
CA ARG A 185 -10.82 -25.58 3.24
C ARG A 185 -12.16 -24.84 3.20
N GLU A 186 -12.23 -23.61 3.71
CA GLU A 186 -13.45 -22.81 3.67
C GLU A 186 -13.82 -22.45 2.23
N GLU A 187 -15.06 -22.73 1.84
CA GLU A 187 -15.62 -22.29 0.56
C GLU A 187 -16.03 -20.81 0.67
N LEU A 188 -15.25 -19.93 0.05
CA LEU A 188 -15.44 -18.48 0.15
C LEU A 188 -16.07 -17.85 -1.11
N GLY A 189 -16.59 -18.68 -1.99
CA GLY A 189 -17.16 -18.28 -3.28
C GLY A 189 -16.10 -17.85 -4.30
N GLN A 190 -16.54 -17.07 -5.29
CA GLN A 190 -15.71 -16.65 -6.42
C GLN A 190 -15.61 -15.13 -6.50
N VAL A 191 -14.48 -14.63 -7.01
CA VAL A 191 -14.27 -13.21 -7.32
C VAL A 191 -14.07 -13.02 -8.82
N LEU A 192 -14.57 -11.90 -9.34
CA LEU A 192 -14.31 -11.47 -10.71
C LEU A 192 -12.97 -10.76 -10.77
N THR A 193 -12.13 -11.14 -11.73
CA THR A 193 -10.84 -10.50 -11.96
C THR A 193 -10.60 -10.32 -13.46
N ALA A 194 -10.13 -9.14 -13.84
CA ALA A 194 -9.59 -8.90 -15.18
C ALA A 194 -8.16 -9.44 -15.33
N ASN A 195 -7.53 -9.86 -14.23
CA ASN A 195 -6.16 -10.35 -14.15
C ASN A 195 -6.13 -11.62 -13.29
N PRO A 196 -6.50 -12.78 -13.85
CA PRO A 196 -6.48 -14.05 -13.12
C PRO A 196 -5.08 -14.33 -12.53
N GLY A 197 -4.00 -14.01 -13.26
CA GLY A 197 -2.63 -14.10 -12.76
C GLY A 197 -2.27 -13.24 -11.54
N ILE A 198 -2.94 -12.10 -11.35
CA ILE A 198 -2.63 -11.13 -10.27
C ILE A 198 -3.59 -11.30 -9.06
N MET A 199 -4.76 -11.91 -9.26
CA MET A 199 -5.77 -12.28 -8.24
C MET A 199 -6.09 -11.22 -7.16
N LYS A 200 -6.24 -9.94 -7.52
CA LYS A 200 -7.08 -9.02 -6.75
C LYS A 200 -8.12 -8.38 -7.66
N PRO A 201 -9.40 -8.27 -7.23
CA PRO A 201 -10.50 -7.76 -8.07
C PRO A 201 -10.27 -6.35 -8.64
N ASN A 202 -9.30 -5.60 -8.11
CA ASN A 202 -9.02 -4.21 -8.46
C ASN A 202 -7.52 -3.91 -8.68
N SER A 203 -6.65 -4.91 -8.86
CA SER A 203 -5.25 -4.63 -9.18
C SER A 203 -5.18 -3.88 -10.52
N PRO A 204 -4.47 -2.75 -10.59
CA PRO A 204 -4.40 -1.96 -11.81
C PRO A 204 -3.79 -2.80 -12.92
N ASN A 205 -4.42 -2.71 -14.09
CA ASN A 205 -3.90 -3.27 -15.32
C ASN A 205 -3.26 -2.14 -16.12
N PHE A 206 -2.06 -2.34 -16.66
CA PHE A 206 -1.53 -1.41 -17.66
C PHE A 206 -2.35 -1.58 -18.94
N ALA A 207 -2.64 -0.46 -19.61
CA ALA A 207 -3.71 -0.35 -20.62
C ALA A 207 -3.66 -1.38 -21.77
N ASP A 208 -2.51 -2.02 -21.98
CA ASP A 208 -2.24 -2.97 -23.06
C ASP A 208 -2.57 -4.44 -22.73
N ASN A 209 -2.86 -4.78 -21.47
CA ASN A 209 -3.12 -6.17 -21.03
C ASN A 209 -4.62 -6.48 -20.81
N ARG A 210 -5.50 -6.07 -21.73
CA ARG A 210 -6.96 -6.31 -21.62
C ARG A 210 -7.30 -7.80 -21.78
N VAL A 211 -7.37 -8.54 -20.68
CA VAL A 211 -7.88 -9.91 -20.63
C VAL A 211 -9.37 -9.89 -20.27
N ALA A 212 -10.15 -10.84 -20.81
CA ALA A 212 -11.55 -11.02 -20.42
C ALA A 212 -11.65 -11.29 -18.91
N ILE A 213 -12.65 -10.68 -18.27
CA ILE A 213 -12.91 -10.89 -16.83
C ILE A 213 -13.23 -12.36 -16.59
N LYS A 214 -12.47 -13.02 -15.71
CA LYS A 214 -12.68 -14.40 -15.28
C LYS A 214 -13.23 -14.44 -13.86
N LYS A 215 -13.98 -15.50 -13.55
CA LYS A 215 -14.31 -15.88 -12.17
C LYS A 215 -13.20 -16.79 -11.64
N ILE A 216 -12.64 -16.46 -10.49
CA ILE A 216 -11.64 -17.26 -9.81
C ILE A 216 -12.10 -17.54 -8.38
N ASP A 217 -11.74 -18.68 -7.82
CA ASP A 217 -12.09 -19.01 -6.44
C ASP A 217 -11.39 -18.06 -5.47
N LYS A 218 -12.11 -17.64 -4.42
CA LYS A 218 -11.53 -16.89 -3.33
C LYS A 218 -10.77 -17.84 -2.40
N ILE A 219 -9.53 -17.52 -2.10
CA ILE A 219 -8.62 -18.39 -1.34
C ILE A 219 -8.18 -17.69 -0.07
N VAL A 220 -8.14 -18.44 1.02
CA VAL A 220 -7.67 -17.98 2.34
C VAL A 220 -6.63 -18.94 2.89
N LEU A 221 -5.66 -18.35 3.58
CA LEU A 221 -4.62 -19.04 4.34
C LEU A 221 -5.19 -19.56 5.66
N ASP A 222 -4.89 -20.81 6.00
CA ASP A 222 -5.11 -21.34 7.33
C ASP A 222 -4.01 -20.86 8.27
N GLU A 223 -4.26 -19.73 8.94
CA GLU A 223 -3.34 -19.11 9.88
C GLU A 223 -3.06 -20.01 11.11
N LYS A 224 -3.87 -21.06 11.37
CA LYS A 224 -3.67 -21.99 12.48
C LYS A 224 -2.62 -23.06 12.18
N LYS A 225 -2.29 -23.32 10.90
CA LYS A 225 -1.31 -24.35 10.54
C LYS A 225 0.10 -23.95 10.96
N VAL A 226 0.64 -24.62 11.98
CA VAL A 226 2.01 -24.41 12.46
C VAL A 226 2.98 -24.97 11.42
N GLY A 227 3.97 -24.18 11.00
CA GLY A 227 4.92 -24.58 9.95
C GLY A 227 4.32 -24.64 8.54
N GLY A 228 3.20 -23.96 8.32
CA GLY A 228 2.58 -23.82 7.00
C GLY A 228 3.55 -23.28 5.95
N TYR A 229 3.39 -23.74 4.70
CA TYR A 229 4.26 -23.38 3.59
C TYR A 229 4.35 -21.86 3.43
N SER A 230 3.21 -21.17 3.49
CA SER A 230 3.12 -19.72 3.31
C SER A 230 3.76 -18.93 4.46
N LYS A 231 3.87 -19.51 5.67
CA LYS A 231 4.59 -18.89 6.79
C LYS A 231 6.11 -18.95 6.65
N THR A 232 6.61 -20.00 6.00
CA THR A 232 8.06 -20.21 5.79
C THR A 232 8.56 -19.66 4.46
N ASN A 233 7.63 -19.32 3.57
CA ASN A 233 7.86 -18.84 2.22
C ASN A 233 6.91 -17.67 1.94
N ALA A 234 6.93 -16.62 2.76
CA ALA A 234 5.96 -15.50 2.68
C ALA A 234 5.96 -14.75 1.34
N GLN A 235 7.08 -14.79 0.62
CA GLN A 235 7.29 -14.16 -0.68
C GLN A 235 6.73 -14.94 -1.88
N VAL A 236 6.22 -16.15 -1.63
CA VAL A 236 5.89 -17.16 -2.65
C VAL A 236 4.39 -17.31 -2.97
N PRO A 237 3.45 -17.30 -2.01
CA PRO A 237 2.18 -17.98 -2.23
C PRO A 237 1.26 -17.15 -3.12
N PHE A 238 0.78 -17.73 -4.22
CA PHE A 238 -0.26 -17.12 -5.04
C PHE A 238 -1.64 -17.58 -4.59
N VAL A 239 -1.73 -18.81 -4.11
CA VAL A 239 -2.98 -19.46 -3.71
C VAL A 239 -2.81 -20.26 -2.41
N ALA A 240 -1.76 -19.98 -1.63
CA ALA A 240 -1.46 -20.70 -0.38
C ALA A 240 -1.36 -22.22 -0.56
N SER A 241 -1.09 -22.69 -1.77
CA SER A 241 -1.28 -24.08 -2.13
C SER A 241 -0.16 -24.49 -3.05
N LEU A 242 0.79 -25.21 -2.47
CA LEU A 242 1.57 -26.20 -3.20
C LEU A 242 0.67 -26.95 -4.19
N SER A 243 1.12 -27.05 -5.43
CA SER A 243 0.28 -27.59 -6.50
C SER A 243 0.03 -29.07 -6.28
N GLY A 244 -1.20 -29.39 -5.84
CA GLY A 244 -1.66 -30.77 -5.76
C GLY A 244 -1.56 -31.40 -7.14
N THR A 245 -2.18 -30.78 -8.13
CA THR A 245 -2.26 -31.31 -9.50
C THR A 245 -0.90 -31.57 -10.17
N THR A 246 0.19 -30.95 -9.69
CA THR A 246 1.54 -31.31 -10.16
C THR A 246 1.91 -32.75 -9.80
N TYR A 247 1.40 -33.31 -8.70
CA TYR A 247 1.50 -34.74 -8.39
C TYR A 247 0.73 -35.61 -9.40
N SER A 248 -0.49 -35.21 -9.78
CA SER A 248 -1.22 -35.89 -10.86
C SER A 248 -0.43 -35.90 -12.17
N LEU A 249 0.24 -34.80 -12.51
CA LEU A 249 1.16 -34.78 -13.65
C LEU A 249 2.27 -35.82 -13.48
N VAL A 250 2.94 -35.87 -12.33
CA VAL A 250 4.03 -36.83 -12.09
C VAL A 250 3.56 -38.28 -12.26
N VAL A 251 2.36 -38.64 -11.77
CA VAL A 251 1.81 -40.00 -11.94
C VAL A 251 1.63 -40.34 -13.43
N VAL A 252 1.09 -39.41 -14.21
CA VAL A 252 0.95 -39.61 -15.67
C VAL A 252 2.31 -39.68 -16.34
N LEU A 253 3.27 -38.83 -15.94
CA LEU A 253 4.63 -38.85 -16.47
C LEU A 253 5.36 -40.15 -16.14
N GLN A 254 5.14 -40.77 -14.98
CA GLN A 254 5.69 -42.10 -14.68
C GLN A 254 5.24 -43.14 -15.71
N LYS A 255 3.95 -43.12 -16.05
CA LYS A 255 3.40 -44.04 -17.04
C LYS A 255 3.92 -43.74 -18.45
N TYR A 256 4.02 -42.46 -18.80
CA TYR A 256 4.64 -42.01 -20.04
C TYR A 256 6.11 -42.47 -20.13
N MET A 257 6.92 -42.24 -19.10
CA MET A 257 8.33 -42.63 -19.08
C MET A 257 8.52 -44.14 -19.22
N GLU A 258 7.70 -44.97 -18.57
CA GLU A 258 7.79 -46.43 -18.71
C GLU A 258 7.47 -46.89 -20.14
N LYS A 259 6.44 -46.32 -20.77
CA LYS A 259 6.02 -46.65 -22.14
C LYS A 259 7.06 -46.21 -23.18
N HIS A 260 7.75 -45.10 -22.93
CA HIS A 260 8.71 -44.49 -23.85
C HIS A 260 10.17 -44.60 -23.38
N LYS A 261 10.51 -45.55 -22.50
CA LYS A 261 11.85 -45.67 -21.90
C LYS A 261 13.00 -45.89 -22.90
N THR A 262 12.68 -46.29 -24.13
CA THR A 262 13.65 -46.47 -25.22
C THR A 262 13.79 -45.24 -26.13
N ASP A 263 12.98 -44.20 -25.93
CA ASP A 263 13.03 -42.96 -26.70
C ASP A 263 14.26 -42.14 -26.30
N LEU A 264 15.17 -41.92 -27.25
CA LEU A 264 16.40 -41.14 -27.04
C LEU A 264 16.13 -39.66 -26.74
N ASN A 265 14.94 -39.16 -27.07
CA ASN A 265 14.52 -37.78 -26.82
C ASN A 265 13.59 -37.65 -25.59
N LEU A 266 13.43 -38.71 -24.79
CA LEU A 266 12.50 -38.74 -23.66
C LEU A 266 12.71 -37.56 -22.69
N GLU A 267 13.95 -37.25 -22.33
CA GLU A 267 14.27 -36.10 -21.46
C GLU A 267 13.78 -34.78 -22.06
N LYS A 268 14.03 -34.52 -23.35
CA LYS A 268 13.57 -33.30 -24.04
C LYS A 268 12.03 -33.22 -24.02
N LYS A 269 11.34 -34.33 -24.32
CA LYS A 269 9.87 -34.40 -24.33
C LYS A 269 9.28 -34.13 -22.95
N ILE A 270 9.83 -34.74 -21.90
CA ILE A 270 9.41 -34.50 -20.51
C ILE A 270 9.61 -33.03 -20.12
N ASN A 271 10.75 -32.44 -20.46
CA ASN A 271 11.02 -31.04 -20.18
C ASN A 271 10.06 -30.10 -20.92
N ASN A 272 9.70 -30.39 -22.17
CA ASN A 272 8.68 -29.63 -22.90
C ASN A 272 7.30 -29.68 -22.20
N ILE A 273 6.91 -30.86 -21.68
CA ILE A 273 5.66 -31.03 -20.93
C ILE A 273 5.71 -30.22 -19.62
N VAL A 274 6.80 -30.30 -18.86
CA VAL A 274 6.98 -29.57 -17.60
C VAL A 274 7.01 -28.05 -17.81
N MET A 275 7.63 -27.58 -18.90
CA MET A 275 7.63 -26.18 -19.28
C MET A 275 6.21 -25.69 -19.59
N LEU A 276 5.44 -26.42 -20.42
CA LEU A 276 4.05 -26.04 -20.74
C LEU A 276 3.15 -26.10 -19.51
N TRP A 277 3.33 -27.12 -18.66
CA TRP A 277 2.64 -27.23 -17.37
C TRP A 277 2.88 -25.99 -16.51
N THR A 278 4.14 -25.66 -16.30
CA THR A 278 4.55 -24.53 -15.45
C THR A 278 4.00 -23.21 -16.00
N SER A 279 4.14 -22.95 -17.31
CA SER A 279 3.64 -21.70 -17.90
C SER A 279 2.11 -21.60 -17.87
N ALA A 280 1.38 -22.69 -18.15
CA ALA A 280 -0.07 -22.67 -18.18
C ALA A 280 -0.69 -22.34 -16.82
N TYR A 281 -0.17 -22.97 -15.75
CA TYR A 281 -0.67 -22.76 -14.38
C TYR A 281 -0.31 -21.38 -13.83
N ILE A 282 0.86 -20.85 -14.16
CA ILE A 282 1.26 -19.48 -13.76
C ILE A 282 0.43 -18.43 -14.50
N LYS A 283 0.33 -18.55 -15.83
CA LYS A 283 -0.36 -17.57 -16.68
C LYS A 283 -1.84 -17.43 -16.34
N ASP A 284 -2.51 -18.53 -16.01
CA ASP A 284 -3.90 -18.51 -15.54
C ASP A 284 -4.05 -18.20 -14.05
N GLY A 285 -2.96 -17.95 -13.33
CA GLY A 285 -2.98 -17.52 -11.92
C GLY A 285 -3.32 -18.61 -10.93
N TYR A 286 -3.16 -19.87 -11.29
CA TYR A 286 -3.45 -21.00 -10.42
C TYR A 286 -2.34 -21.24 -9.39
N HIS A 287 -1.07 -21.01 -9.75
CA HIS A 287 0.09 -21.19 -8.86
C HIS A 287 1.19 -20.19 -9.20
N SER A 288 2.05 -19.90 -8.22
CA SER A 288 3.35 -19.29 -8.52
C SER A 288 4.31 -20.31 -9.13
N TYR A 289 5.36 -19.80 -9.79
CA TYR A 289 6.47 -20.60 -10.29
C TYR A 289 7.03 -21.54 -9.21
N LYS A 290 7.30 -21.01 -8.02
CA LYS A 290 7.90 -21.79 -6.94
C LYS A 290 6.92 -22.77 -6.29
N GLU A 291 5.62 -22.47 -6.25
CA GLU A 291 4.59 -23.44 -5.80
C GLU A 291 4.52 -24.70 -6.69
N VAL A 292 4.90 -24.58 -7.98
CA VAL A 292 5.03 -25.70 -8.92
C VAL A 292 6.40 -26.37 -8.79
N ILE A 293 7.48 -25.58 -8.87
CA ILE A 293 8.84 -26.13 -8.91
C ILE A 293 9.29 -26.77 -7.60
N ASP A 294 8.80 -26.30 -6.44
CA ASP A 294 9.11 -26.94 -5.15
C ASP A 294 8.56 -28.37 -5.09
N ILE A 295 7.52 -28.71 -5.86
CA ILE A 295 7.05 -30.11 -5.99
C ILE A 295 8.01 -30.95 -6.81
N PHE A 296 8.49 -30.45 -7.96
CA PHE A 296 9.48 -31.15 -8.77
C PHE A 296 10.84 -31.30 -8.07
N LYS A 297 11.14 -30.42 -7.10
CA LYS A 297 12.33 -30.47 -6.25
C LYS A 297 12.13 -31.29 -4.97
N ASP A 298 10.92 -31.77 -4.68
CA ASP A 298 10.70 -32.67 -3.54
C ASP A 298 11.58 -33.93 -3.73
N PRO A 299 12.35 -34.37 -2.71
CA PRO A 299 13.30 -35.46 -2.87
C PRO A 299 12.69 -36.74 -3.44
N HIS A 300 11.45 -37.07 -3.04
CA HIS A 300 10.78 -38.26 -3.54
C HIS A 300 10.43 -38.11 -5.03
N ILE A 301 9.85 -36.97 -5.41
CA ILE A 301 9.50 -36.69 -6.81
C ILE A 301 10.74 -36.61 -7.69
N HIS A 302 11.79 -35.93 -7.24
CA HIS A 302 13.05 -35.83 -7.95
C HIS A 302 13.66 -37.22 -8.22
N SER A 303 13.56 -38.15 -7.26
CA SER A 303 14.08 -39.51 -7.40
C SER A 303 13.41 -40.30 -8.54
N ILE A 304 12.14 -40.03 -8.83
CA ILE A 304 11.39 -40.70 -9.91
C ILE A 304 12.01 -40.36 -11.27
N PHE A 305 12.29 -39.09 -11.53
CA PHE A 305 12.93 -38.65 -12.78
C PHE A 305 14.38 -39.11 -12.86
N ALA A 306 15.11 -39.08 -11.74
CA ALA A 306 16.49 -39.56 -11.68
C ALA A 306 16.60 -41.07 -12.00
N GLN A 307 15.65 -41.90 -11.52
CA GLN A 307 15.59 -43.33 -11.84
C GLN A 307 15.37 -43.60 -13.33
N ALA A 308 14.67 -42.69 -14.02
CA ALA A 308 14.48 -42.74 -15.47
C ALA A 308 15.65 -42.09 -16.26
N ASN A 309 16.74 -41.69 -15.60
CA ASN A 309 17.85 -40.92 -16.16
C ASN A 309 17.42 -39.59 -16.80
N ILE A 310 16.40 -38.94 -16.25
CA ILE A 310 15.89 -37.66 -16.74
C ILE A 310 16.33 -36.54 -15.81
N LYS A 311 17.02 -35.55 -16.38
CA LYS A 311 17.30 -34.29 -15.73
C LYS A 311 16.23 -33.27 -16.07
N LEU A 312 15.42 -32.93 -15.07
CA LEU A 312 14.41 -31.89 -15.22
C LEU A 312 15.04 -30.52 -15.46
N ASP A 313 14.58 -29.86 -16.51
CA ASP A 313 14.67 -28.42 -16.67
C ASP A 313 13.50 -27.78 -15.94
N TYR A 314 13.80 -26.99 -14.91
CA TYR A 314 12.79 -26.31 -14.09
C TYR A 314 12.19 -25.09 -14.80
N ALA A 315 12.11 -25.11 -16.13
CA ALA A 315 11.61 -24.04 -16.97
C ALA A 315 12.30 -22.70 -16.66
N ILE A 316 13.63 -22.69 -16.54
CA ILE A 316 14.42 -21.47 -16.32
C ILE A 316 14.94 -20.97 -17.67
N ILE A 317 14.56 -19.74 -18.06
CA ILE A 317 15.07 -19.08 -19.27
C ILE A 317 15.93 -17.87 -18.92
N ASP A 318 17.01 -17.65 -19.67
CA ASP A 318 18.02 -16.61 -19.36
C ASP A 318 17.62 -15.20 -19.85
N ASP A 319 16.75 -15.08 -20.87
CA ASP A 319 16.39 -13.81 -21.50
C ASP A 319 15.07 -13.25 -20.92
N THR A 320 15.14 -12.72 -19.69
CA THR A 320 13.94 -12.22 -18.96
C THR A 320 13.97 -10.72 -18.67
N ALA A 321 14.93 -10.01 -19.26
CA ALA A 321 15.15 -8.60 -18.96
C ALA A 321 13.95 -7.73 -19.31
N HIS A 322 13.25 -8.06 -20.40
CA HIS A 322 12.06 -7.35 -20.84
C HIS A 322 10.92 -7.47 -19.82
N GLU A 323 10.62 -8.70 -19.38
CA GLU A 323 9.58 -8.99 -18.39
C GLU A 323 9.91 -8.34 -17.04
N PHE A 324 11.19 -8.39 -16.65
CA PHE A 324 11.67 -7.75 -15.43
C PHE A 324 11.47 -6.23 -15.47
N HIS A 325 11.83 -5.55 -16.56
CA HIS A 325 11.65 -4.10 -16.70
C HIS A 325 10.17 -3.69 -16.66
N ARG A 326 9.29 -4.45 -17.33
CA ARG A 326 7.84 -4.22 -17.25
C ARG A 326 7.32 -4.38 -15.81
N ALA A 327 7.83 -5.36 -15.06
CA ALA A 327 7.48 -5.50 -13.64
C ALA A 327 7.98 -4.34 -12.78
N GLN A 328 9.14 -3.75 -13.08
CA GLN A 328 9.60 -2.56 -12.38
C GLN A 328 8.73 -1.33 -12.66
N GLU A 329 8.26 -1.16 -13.90
CA GLU A 329 7.28 -0.13 -14.25
C GLU A 329 5.95 -0.35 -13.52
N TYR A 330 5.53 -1.60 -13.39
CA TYR A 330 4.35 -2.00 -12.64
C TYR A 330 4.44 -1.58 -11.16
N ALA A 331 5.49 -2.02 -10.48
CA ALA A 331 5.76 -1.69 -9.08
C ALA A 331 5.80 -0.18 -8.84
N GLN A 332 6.50 0.56 -9.72
CA GLN A 332 6.60 2.02 -9.62
C GLN A 332 5.23 2.70 -9.78
N GLY A 333 4.43 2.25 -10.75
CA GLY A 333 3.11 2.79 -11.01
C GLY A 333 2.15 2.60 -9.83
N ILE A 334 2.13 1.40 -9.24
CA ILE A 334 1.30 1.10 -8.07
C ILE A 334 1.72 1.93 -6.86
N ALA A 335 3.00 1.90 -6.51
CA ALA A 335 3.49 2.61 -5.34
C ALA A 335 3.24 4.12 -5.46
N THR A 336 3.51 4.70 -6.63
CA THR A 336 3.26 6.14 -6.88
C THR A 336 1.78 6.47 -6.78
N LYS A 337 0.90 5.67 -7.40
CA LYS A 337 -0.55 5.87 -7.34
C LYS A 337 -1.08 5.80 -5.91
N SER A 338 -0.61 4.83 -5.14
CA SER A 338 -0.99 4.66 -3.73
C SER A 338 -0.54 5.83 -2.86
N MET A 339 0.70 6.31 -3.05
CA MET A 339 1.22 7.49 -2.36
C MET A 339 0.41 8.75 -2.69
N MET A 340 0.12 8.98 -3.98
CA MET A 340 -0.73 10.11 -4.40
C MET A 340 -2.14 10.02 -3.80
N HIS A 341 -2.72 8.82 -3.74
CA HIS A 341 -4.03 8.63 -3.13
C HIS A 341 -4.00 8.97 -1.63
N GLN A 342 -2.99 8.49 -0.89
CA GLN A 342 -2.81 8.82 0.53
C GLN A 342 -2.66 10.33 0.76
N GLU A 343 -1.86 11.01 -0.06
CA GLU A 343 -1.70 12.47 0.04
C GLU A 343 -3.02 13.22 -0.20
N LEU A 344 -3.80 12.79 -1.20
CA LEU A 344 -5.11 13.38 -1.49
C LEU A 344 -6.13 13.14 -0.37
N VAL A 345 -6.15 11.94 0.21
CA VAL A 345 -7.00 11.60 1.35
C VAL A 345 -6.62 12.45 2.56
N GLN A 346 -5.33 12.59 2.86
CA GLN A 346 -4.86 13.43 3.96
C GLN A 346 -5.26 14.89 3.77
N LYS A 347 -5.06 15.46 2.57
CA LYS A 347 -5.48 16.83 2.27
C LYS A 347 -6.99 17.04 2.43
N ALA A 348 -7.80 16.05 2.05
CA ALA A 348 -9.24 16.08 2.24
C ALA A 348 -9.62 16.03 3.73
N GLN A 349 -8.96 15.17 4.52
CA GLN A 349 -9.15 15.10 5.97
C GLN A 349 -8.75 16.40 6.67
N ASP A 350 -7.59 16.97 6.33
CA ASP A 350 -7.10 18.23 6.88
C ASP A 350 -8.03 19.40 6.53
N LYS A 351 -8.61 19.39 5.34
CA LYS A 351 -9.64 20.36 4.95
C LYS A 351 -10.90 20.19 5.82
N ASN A 352 -11.41 18.98 5.95
CA ASN A 352 -12.61 18.71 6.76
C ASN A 352 -12.40 19.08 8.24
N ALA A 353 -11.24 18.77 8.81
CA ALA A 353 -10.89 19.13 10.19
C ALA A 353 -10.82 20.65 10.38
N ARG A 354 -10.26 21.38 9.42
CA ARG A 354 -10.25 22.85 9.44
C ARG A 354 -11.66 23.45 9.35
N GLU A 355 -12.49 22.93 8.44
CA GLU A 355 -13.89 23.37 8.31
C GLU A 355 -14.71 23.09 9.58
N GLU A 356 -14.48 21.95 10.23
CA GLU A 356 -15.15 21.60 11.49
C GLU A 356 -14.72 22.48 12.65
N LYS A 357 -13.40 22.72 12.80
CA LYS A 357 -12.87 23.68 13.79
C LYS A 357 -13.49 25.06 13.56
N GLN A 358 -13.60 25.50 12.31
CA GLN A 358 -14.23 26.77 11.97
C GLN A 358 -15.73 26.79 12.36
N ARG A 359 -16.49 25.71 12.09
CA ARG A 359 -17.90 25.60 12.52
C ARG A 359 -18.06 25.68 14.03
N GLN A 360 -17.20 24.99 14.78
CA GLN A 360 -17.23 25.03 16.25
C GLN A 360 -16.96 26.44 16.79
N MET A 361 -16.03 27.17 16.19
CA MET A 361 -15.72 28.55 16.57
C MET A 361 -16.87 29.51 16.26
N ILE A 362 -17.49 29.39 15.07
CA ILE A 362 -18.69 30.16 14.71
C ILE A 362 -19.80 29.90 15.74
N ASN A 363 -20.09 28.62 16.04
CA ASN A 363 -21.12 28.25 17.01
C ASN A 363 -20.82 28.83 18.41
N SER A 364 -19.57 28.79 18.86
CA SER A 364 -19.15 29.33 20.16
C SER A 364 -19.36 30.85 20.22
N CYS A 365 -18.97 31.58 19.17
CA CYS A 365 -19.23 33.02 19.06
C CYS A 365 -20.74 33.32 19.08
N GLY A 366 -21.54 32.53 18.37
CA GLY A 366 -23.01 32.65 18.38
C GLY A 366 -23.63 32.43 19.76
N MET A 367 -23.11 31.50 20.56
CA MET A 367 -23.56 31.29 21.95
C MET A 367 -23.21 32.49 22.85
N LEU A 368 -21.99 33.02 22.76
CA LEU A 368 -21.55 34.19 23.53
C LEU A 368 -22.40 35.43 23.22
N ILE A 369 -22.67 35.69 21.93
CA ILE A 369 -23.52 36.82 21.51
C ILE A 369 -24.95 36.65 22.01
N LYS A 370 -25.51 35.43 22.00
CA LYS A 370 -26.83 35.16 22.60
C LYS A 370 -26.85 35.42 24.09
N GLN A 371 -25.82 35.01 24.84
CA GLN A 371 -25.71 35.27 26.27
C GLN A 371 -25.62 36.77 26.57
N LEU A 372 -24.81 37.51 25.81
CA LEU A 372 -24.71 38.97 25.89
C LEU A 372 -26.06 39.67 25.64
N ASN A 373 -26.78 39.21 24.61
CA ASN A 373 -28.11 39.72 24.28
C ASN A 373 -29.18 39.30 25.28
N GLN A 374 -28.96 38.32 26.14
CA GLN A 374 -29.92 37.91 27.17
C GLN A 374 -29.63 38.58 28.53
N ALA A 375 -28.43 39.12 28.74
CA ALA A 375 -28.04 39.81 29.96
C ALA A 375 -28.75 41.19 30.09
N PRO A 376 -29.62 41.40 31.11
CA PRO A 376 -30.40 42.63 31.26
C PRO A 376 -29.54 43.90 31.37
N LYS A 377 -28.45 43.82 32.15
CA LYS A 377 -27.49 44.92 32.35
C LYS A 377 -26.77 45.32 31.06
N SER A 378 -26.44 44.35 30.21
CA SER A 378 -25.76 44.59 28.93
C SER A 378 -26.70 45.25 27.92
N LYS A 379 -27.98 44.81 27.88
CA LYS A 379 -29.03 45.41 27.05
C LYS A 379 -29.34 46.86 27.42
N GLU A 380 -29.35 47.18 28.71
CA GLU A 380 -29.61 48.53 29.19
C GLU A 380 -28.44 49.48 28.89
N ARG A 381 -27.20 49.00 29.07
CA ARG A 381 -26.00 49.84 28.99
C ARG A 381 -25.37 49.93 27.59
N TYR A 382 -25.54 48.90 26.76
CA TYR A 382 -24.89 48.75 25.45
C TYR A 382 -25.84 48.33 24.31
N PRO A 383 -27.05 48.89 24.16
CA PRO A 383 -28.05 48.41 23.19
C PRO A 383 -27.56 48.50 21.73
N GLU A 384 -26.94 49.62 21.35
CA GLU A 384 -26.44 49.82 19.99
C GLU A 384 -25.22 48.94 19.67
N GLN A 385 -24.29 48.80 20.61
CA GLN A 385 -23.11 47.94 20.44
C GLN A 385 -23.51 46.46 20.29
N LEU A 386 -24.51 46.00 21.05
CA LEU A 386 -25.01 44.63 20.93
C LEU A 386 -25.75 44.38 19.61
N LYS A 387 -26.52 45.36 19.12
CA LYS A 387 -27.17 45.29 17.81
C LYS A 387 -26.15 45.24 16.68
N SER A 388 -25.12 46.10 16.72
CA SER A 388 -24.02 46.09 15.76
C SER A 388 -23.23 44.78 15.80
N LEU A 389 -23.00 44.21 16.98
CA LEU A 389 -22.31 42.93 17.13
C LEU A 389 -23.11 41.75 16.57
N ASP A 390 -24.43 41.71 16.77
CA ASP A 390 -25.31 40.68 16.21
C ASP A 390 -25.40 40.75 14.68
N GLU A 391 -25.49 41.96 14.12
CA GLU A 391 -25.48 42.19 12.67
C GLU A 391 -24.12 41.82 12.04
N LEU A 392 -23.03 42.24 12.68
CA LEU A 392 -21.66 41.92 12.28
C LEU A 392 -21.43 40.40 12.27
N TYR A 393 -21.88 39.69 13.31
CA TYR A 393 -21.79 38.23 13.40
C TYR A 393 -22.66 37.52 12.35
N LYS A 394 -23.88 37.99 12.08
CA LYS A 394 -24.73 37.44 11.00
C LYS A 394 -24.08 37.58 9.63
N ASN A 395 -23.50 38.75 9.34
CA ASN A 395 -22.81 39.02 8.08
C ASN A 395 -21.52 38.18 7.93
N TRP A 396 -20.79 37.96 9.02
CA TRP A 396 -19.59 37.12 9.01
C TRP A 396 -19.91 35.62 8.92
N SER A 397 -20.85 35.10 9.71
CA SER A 397 -21.24 33.68 9.72
C SER A 397 -21.88 33.21 8.40
N THR A 398 -22.55 34.13 7.69
CA THR A 398 -23.06 33.88 6.33
C THR A 398 -22.01 34.04 5.24
N ALA A 399 -20.79 34.49 5.58
CA ALA A 399 -19.68 34.78 4.67
C ALA A 399 -19.93 35.97 3.72
N ILE A 400 -20.83 36.88 4.10
CA ILE A 400 -21.05 38.16 3.41
C ILE A 400 -19.89 39.13 3.69
N LYS A 401 -19.31 39.07 4.90
CA LYS A 401 -18.17 39.92 5.32
C LYS A 401 -16.89 39.10 5.50
N LYS A 402 -15.74 39.65 5.11
CA LYS A 402 -14.43 38.98 5.24
C LYS A 402 -13.97 38.91 6.69
N ASN A 403 -13.13 37.93 7.02
CA ASN A 403 -12.66 37.71 8.39
C ASN A 403 -11.84 38.89 8.97
N GLN A 404 -11.00 39.52 8.14
CA GLN A 404 -10.20 40.68 8.57
C GLN A 404 -11.08 41.89 8.90
N GLU A 405 -12.14 42.12 8.11
CA GLU A 405 -13.12 43.17 8.34
C GLU A 405 -13.92 42.89 9.61
N PHE A 406 -14.35 41.64 9.82
CA PHE A 406 -14.99 41.19 11.05
C PHE A 406 -14.11 41.43 12.29
N LYS A 407 -12.83 41.02 12.27
CA LYS A 407 -11.91 41.24 13.38
C LYS A 407 -11.71 42.73 13.69
N LYS A 408 -11.54 43.57 12.66
CA LYS A 408 -11.35 45.01 12.82
C LYS A 408 -12.57 45.68 13.43
N GLU A 409 -13.76 45.34 12.96
CA GLU A 409 -15.01 45.91 13.48
C GLU A 409 -15.35 45.38 14.88
N CYS A 410 -15.06 44.11 15.19
CA CYS A 410 -15.16 43.58 16.56
C CYS A 410 -14.22 44.34 17.53
N ALA A 411 -12.98 44.59 17.13
CA ALA A 411 -12.03 45.37 17.93
C ALA A 411 -12.51 46.81 18.16
N GLN A 412 -13.12 47.43 17.14
CA GLN A 412 -13.73 48.75 17.23
C GLN A 412 -14.89 48.78 18.21
N ILE A 413 -15.82 47.81 18.13
CA ILE A 413 -16.95 47.69 19.08
C ILE A 413 -16.43 47.48 20.51
N CYS A 414 -15.38 46.67 20.71
CA CYS A 414 -14.77 46.48 22.03
C CYS A 414 -14.15 47.78 22.58
N ALA A 415 -13.47 48.56 21.73
CA ALA A 415 -12.89 49.85 22.11
C ALA A 415 -13.96 50.89 22.47
N GLU A 416 -15.11 50.88 21.77
CA GLU A 416 -16.25 51.73 22.08
C GLU A 416 -16.88 51.40 23.44
N ILE A 417 -17.04 50.11 23.75
CA ILE A 417 -17.50 49.65 25.06
C ILE A 417 -16.51 50.09 26.16
N GLN A 418 -15.21 49.90 25.93
CA GLN A 418 -14.16 50.28 26.87
C GLN A 418 -14.12 51.79 27.13
N THR A 419 -14.31 52.60 26.08
CA THR A 419 -14.36 54.06 26.17
C THR A 419 -15.62 54.54 26.91
N LYS A 420 -16.77 53.89 26.68
CA LYS A 420 -18.00 54.17 27.44
C LYS A 420 -17.86 53.85 28.94
N GLU A 421 -17.20 52.75 29.29
CA GLU A 421 -16.90 52.42 30.69
C GLU A 421 -15.93 53.45 31.33
N GLN A 422 -14.93 53.94 30.59
CA GLN A 422 -13.99 54.96 31.07
C GLN A 422 -14.63 56.34 31.30
N ASN A 423 -15.69 56.67 30.56
CA ASN A 423 -16.37 57.97 30.64
C ASN A 423 -17.59 57.97 31.59
N THR A 424 -17.83 56.88 32.33
CA THR A 424 -18.90 56.83 33.34
C THR A 424 -18.38 57.41 34.68
N PRO A 425 -19.01 58.43 35.30
CA PRO A 425 -18.52 59.04 36.54
C PRO A 425 -18.51 58.07 37.73
N PHE A 426 -17.40 58.11 38.48
CA PHE A 426 -16.88 57.18 39.49
C PHE A 426 -17.81 56.57 40.56
N SER A 427 -17.58 55.30 40.87
CA SER A 427 -17.13 54.88 42.23
C SER A 427 -15.89 53.98 42.15
N PHE A 428 -14.84 54.44 41.48
CA PHE A 428 -13.67 53.64 41.08
C PHE A 428 -12.35 54.02 41.79
N THR A 429 -12.40 54.81 42.86
CA THR A 429 -11.17 55.26 43.55
C THR A 429 -10.62 54.21 44.51
N ASP A 430 -11.50 53.46 45.19
CA ASP A 430 -11.11 52.33 46.07
C ASP A 430 -10.64 51.10 45.29
N PHE A 431 -11.11 50.93 44.05
CA PHE A 431 -10.77 49.80 43.19
C PHE A 431 -9.35 49.93 42.60
N LEU A 432 -8.93 51.14 42.23
CA LEU A 432 -7.57 51.39 41.73
C LEU A 432 -6.50 51.25 42.83
N ILE A 433 -6.82 51.58 44.09
CA ILE A 433 -5.95 51.34 45.24
C ILE A 433 -5.81 49.82 45.51
N LYS A 434 -6.90 49.05 45.35
CA LYS A 434 -6.88 47.58 45.50
C LYS A 434 -6.16 46.88 44.34
N ILE A 435 -6.29 47.35 43.10
CA ILE A 435 -5.54 46.85 41.94
C ILE A 435 -4.04 47.15 42.06
N LYS A 436 -3.65 48.35 42.50
CA LYS A 436 -2.24 48.70 42.73
C LYS A 436 -1.60 47.81 43.80
N ASN A 437 -2.33 47.49 44.88
CA ASN A 437 -1.88 46.57 45.93
C ASN A 437 -1.87 45.10 45.48
N PHE A 438 -2.76 44.72 44.56
CA PHE A 438 -2.80 43.39 43.94
C PHE A 438 -1.61 43.14 43.02
N PHE A 439 -1.26 44.10 42.14
CA PHE A 439 -0.07 43.99 41.29
C PHE A 439 1.25 43.98 42.09
N ASN A 440 1.37 44.79 43.16
CA ASN A 440 2.56 44.76 44.04
C ASN A 440 2.77 43.42 44.76
N ARG A 441 1.69 42.69 45.08
CA ARG A 441 1.76 41.33 45.64
C ARG A 441 2.00 40.24 44.59
N LEU A 442 1.59 40.49 43.34
CA LEU A 442 1.82 39.58 42.20
C LEU A 442 3.30 39.51 41.77
N PHE A 443 4.06 40.59 41.95
CA PHE A 443 5.49 40.64 41.60
C PHE A 443 6.43 40.01 42.64
N THR A 444 5.96 39.69 43.85
CA THR A 444 6.84 39.30 44.97
C THR A 444 6.67 37.87 45.50
N SER A 445 5.67 37.09 45.10
CA SER A 445 5.51 35.74 45.67
C SER A 445 4.82 34.75 44.74
N GLY A 446 5.56 33.74 44.30
CA GLY A 446 5.03 32.59 43.59
C GLY A 446 4.16 31.68 44.47
N PHE A 447 3.09 31.18 43.85
CA PHE A 447 2.22 30.05 44.21
C PHE A 447 1.18 30.16 45.35
N ARG A 448 -0.09 29.95 44.93
CA ARG A 448 -1.32 29.33 45.54
C ARG A 448 -1.75 29.79 46.95
N LYS A 449 -3.03 29.94 47.30
CA LYS A 449 -4.25 29.17 47.00
C LYS A 449 -5.49 30.00 47.43
N GLU A 450 -6.61 29.79 46.71
CA GLU A 450 -8.03 29.92 47.11
C GLU A 450 -8.45 31.03 48.11
N VAL A 451 -9.36 31.92 47.67
CA VAL A 451 -10.73 32.13 48.18
C VAL A 451 -11.31 33.45 47.62
N LEU A 452 -12.59 33.36 47.21
CA LEU A 452 -13.53 34.43 46.81
C LEU A 452 -13.29 35.13 45.45
N ILE A 453 -14.05 34.68 44.44
CA ILE A 453 -14.36 35.45 43.24
C ILE A 453 -15.83 35.86 43.36
N GLU A 454 -16.09 37.13 43.70
CA GLU A 454 -17.29 37.82 43.22
C GLU A 454 -16.91 38.62 41.97
N PRO A 455 -17.80 38.70 40.97
CA PRO A 455 -17.45 39.00 39.59
C PRO A 455 -16.92 40.43 39.44
N VAL A 456 -15.72 40.53 38.86
CA VAL A 456 -15.38 41.64 37.97
C VAL A 456 -16.56 41.75 37.00
N SER A 457 -17.09 42.96 36.79
CA SER A 457 -18.24 43.25 35.91
C SER A 457 -18.41 42.18 34.84
N MET A 458 -19.56 41.50 34.80
CA MET A 458 -19.87 40.44 33.83
C MET A 458 -19.57 40.87 32.38
N ALA A 459 -19.61 42.18 32.11
CA ALA A 459 -19.19 42.76 30.84
C ALA A 459 -17.68 42.64 30.56
N ILE A 460 -16.80 42.79 31.56
CA ILE A 460 -15.34 42.66 31.43
C ILE A 460 -14.92 41.20 31.25
N ASP A 461 -15.54 40.26 31.98
CA ASP A 461 -15.30 38.82 31.78
C ASP A 461 -15.75 38.38 30.39
N ILE A 462 -16.92 38.82 29.94
CA ILE A 462 -17.38 38.48 28.59
C ILE A 462 -16.57 39.20 27.51
N LEU A 463 -16.14 40.44 27.72
CA LEU A 463 -15.29 41.18 26.78
C LEU A 463 -13.91 40.53 26.65
N THR A 464 -13.37 40.01 27.76
CA THR A 464 -12.12 39.23 27.78
C THR A 464 -12.31 37.88 27.07
N GLN A 465 -13.38 37.14 27.38
CA GLN A 465 -13.68 35.86 26.71
C GLN A 465 -13.97 36.03 25.21
N LEU A 466 -14.66 37.10 24.81
CA LEU A 466 -14.93 37.43 23.41
C LEU A 466 -13.63 37.79 22.69
N LYS A 467 -12.77 38.61 23.31
CA LYS A 467 -11.47 39.00 22.76
C LYS A 467 -10.56 37.78 22.59
N ASP A 468 -10.43 36.94 23.60
CA ASP A 468 -9.64 35.70 23.57
C ASP A 468 -10.16 34.72 22.51
N THR A 469 -11.49 34.58 22.40
CA THR A 469 -12.12 33.73 21.39
C THR A 469 -11.91 34.26 19.96
N VAL A 470 -11.97 35.58 19.76
CA VAL A 470 -11.74 36.25 18.46
C VAL A 470 -10.27 36.20 18.05
N GLU A 471 -9.34 36.32 18.98
CA GLU A 471 -7.89 36.20 18.74
C GLU A 471 -7.50 34.78 18.32
N GLN A 472 -8.20 33.75 18.83
CA GLN A 472 -7.96 32.36 18.43
C GLN A 472 -8.48 32.02 17.01
N ILE A 473 -9.28 32.88 16.37
CA ILE A 473 -9.80 32.69 15.01
C ILE A 473 -8.64 32.78 14.00
N PRO A 474 -8.34 31.72 13.21
CA PRO A 474 -7.28 31.76 12.22
C PRO A 474 -7.57 32.80 11.11
N ASP A 475 -6.53 33.43 10.56
CA ASP A 475 -6.67 34.56 9.62
C ASP A 475 -7.28 34.21 8.25
N SER A 476 -7.45 32.93 7.93
CA SER A 476 -7.95 32.49 6.62
C SER A 476 -9.21 31.62 6.73
N PRO A 477 -10.37 32.09 6.23
CA PRO A 477 -11.46 31.22 5.82
C PRO A 477 -11.24 30.75 4.37
N THR A 478 -11.43 29.47 4.07
CA THR A 478 -11.59 29.03 2.67
C THR A 478 -12.94 29.51 2.11
N PRO A 479 -13.01 29.82 0.80
CA PRO A 479 -14.22 30.28 0.12
C PRO A 479 -15.30 29.19 0.11
N LYS A 480 -16.57 29.58 0.32
CA LYS A 480 -17.70 28.67 0.21
C LYS A 480 -17.92 28.22 -1.24
N SER A 481 -18.28 26.95 -1.37
CA SER A 481 -18.65 26.20 -2.56
C SER A 481 -19.77 26.82 -3.39
N LEU A 482 -19.67 26.73 -4.71
CA LEU A 482 -20.84 26.68 -5.60
C LEU A 482 -21.20 25.21 -5.87
N ILE A 483 -22.19 24.72 -5.12
CA ILE A 483 -23.02 23.59 -5.56
C ILE A 483 -24.00 24.16 -6.59
N ARG A 484 -23.86 23.78 -7.86
CA ARG A 484 -24.97 23.77 -8.82
C ARG A 484 -25.05 22.37 -9.42
N LYS A 485 -26.13 21.65 -9.11
CA LYS A 485 -26.57 20.48 -9.88
C LYS A 485 -27.25 20.97 -11.16
N SER A 486 -26.78 20.48 -12.31
CA SER A 486 -27.53 19.98 -13.49
C SER A 486 -26.92 20.42 -14.82
N GLY A 487 -26.65 19.47 -15.73
CA GLY A 487 -26.47 19.73 -17.16
C GLY A 487 -25.33 18.95 -17.82
N ASN A 488 -25.63 18.26 -18.92
CA ASN A 488 -24.81 17.31 -19.67
C ASN A 488 -23.62 17.90 -20.45
N GLN A 489 -22.56 17.08 -20.59
CA GLN A 489 -21.51 17.00 -21.66
C GLN A 489 -20.53 18.19 -21.88
N PRO A 490 -19.41 18.00 -22.61
CA PRO A 490 -18.30 17.04 -22.42
C PRO A 490 -16.97 17.78 -22.13
N ILE A 491 -16.02 17.12 -21.46
CA ILE A 491 -14.73 17.70 -21.03
C ILE A 491 -13.74 17.72 -22.21
N GLN A 492 -13.38 18.92 -22.68
CA GLN A 492 -12.13 19.17 -23.41
C GLN A 492 -11.05 19.68 -22.45
N SER A 493 -9.85 19.13 -22.64
CA SER A 493 -8.63 19.34 -21.88
C SER A 493 -7.95 20.67 -22.19
N GLU A 494 -7.72 21.50 -21.16
CA GLU A 494 -6.64 22.50 -21.16
C GLU A 494 -5.89 22.43 -19.82
N VAL A 495 -4.69 21.85 -19.85
CA VAL A 495 -3.72 21.91 -18.75
C VAL A 495 -2.96 23.23 -18.87
N LYS A 496 -3.32 24.22 -18.03
CA LYS A 496 -2.50 25.42 -17.84
C LYS A 496 -1.46 25.17 -16.75
N HIS A 497 -0.20 25.42 -17.10
CA HIS A 497 0.99 25.32 -16.28
C HIS A 497 0.88 26.10 -14.95
N PHE A 498 1.27 25.47 -13.84
CA PHE A 498 1.58 26.17 -12.59
C PHE A 498 3.09 26.44 -12.48
N PRO A 499 3.53 27.66 -12.12
CA PRO A 499 4.92 27.95 -11.81
C PRO A 499 5.27 27.50 -10.38
N SER A 500 6.50 27.02 -10.20
CA SER A 500 7.07 26.61 -8.91
C SER A 500 7.37 27.79 -7.98
N PRO A 501 7.27 27.62 -6.65
CA PRO A 501 8.02 28.43 -5.69
C PRO A 501 9.06 27.55 -4.97
N ILE A 502 10.33 27.70 -5.33
CA ILE A 502 11.47 27.36 -4.47
C ILE A 502 12.43 28.56 -4.50
N LYS A 503 12.44 29.29 -3.39
CA LYS A 503 13.35 30.34 -2.89
C LYS A 503 12.51 30.98 -1.77
N GLU A 504 12.81 30.92 -0.48
CA GLU A 504 14.05 30.85 0.28
C GLU A 504 13.71 30.18 1.62
N GLU A 505 14.58 29.33 2.15
CA GLU A 505 14.72 29.14 3.60
C GLU A 505 16.03 28.39 3.87
N GLN A 506 17.13 29.15 3.80
CA GLN A 506 18.38 28.79 4.46
C GLN A 506 18.76 29.96 5.35
N LYS A 507 18.85 29.67 6.66
CA LYS A 507 19.44 30.40 7.79
C LYS A 507 18.42 30.73 8.88
N HIS A 508 18.27 29.82 9.83
CA HIS A 508 18.96 29.97 11.12
C HIS A 508 18.94 28.65 11.89
N ALA A 509 20.15 28.19 12.21
CA ALA A 509 20.40 27.07 13.09
C ALA A 509 20.43 27.52 14.56
N ASN A 510 20.26 26.53 15.42
CA ASN A 510 20.79 26.37 16.78
C ASN A 510 20.00 26.94 17.96
N GLY A 511 19.72 26.02 18.89
CA GLY A 511 19.60 26.29 20.32
C GLY A 511 18.32 25.77 20.95
N LEU A 512 18.27 24.47 21.30
CA LEU A 512 18.17 24.03 22.69
C LEU A 512 18.11 22.49 22.74
N THR A 513 19.22 21.92 23.18
CA THR A 513 19.24 20.66 23.92
C THR A 513 18.46 20.80 25.24
N THR A 514 18.04 19.63 25.71
CA THR A 514 18.00 19.12 27.10
C THR A 514 16.64 19.03 27.80
N GLU A 515 16.45 17.82 28.35
CA GLU A 515 15.59 17.41 29.47
C GLU A 515 14.09 17.23 29.21
N LEU A 516 13.66 15.97 29.11
CA LEU A 516 12.93 15.29 30.19
C LEU A 516 12.68 13.82 29.83
N SER A 517 13.67 12.99 30.18
CA SER A 517 13.43 11.62 30.63
C SER A 517 12.97 11.68 32.09
N HIS A 518 11.73 11.28 32.38
CA HIS A 518 11.44 10.50 33.57
C HIS A 518 10.06 9.83 33.50
N ASP A 519 10.12 8.51 33.68
CA ASP A 519 9.17 7.59 34.30
C ASP A 519 7.74 8.06 34.59
N SER A 520 6.79 7.24 34.14
CA SER A 520 5.87 6.62 35.09
C SER A 520 5.43 5.25 34.60
N THR A 521 6.10 4.23 35.14
CA THR A 521 5.52 2.90 35.37
C THR A 521 4.15 3.01 36.04
N THR A 522 3.17 2.27 35.54
CA THR A 522 2.09 1.78 36.41
C THR A 522 1.71 0.37 35.99
N LYS A 523 2.30 -0.59 36.70
CA LYS A 523 1.79 -1.96 36.82
C LYS A 523 0.34 -1.89 37.31
N ARG A 524 -0.55 -2.66 36.69
CA ARG A 524 -1.73 -3.20 37.35
C ARG A 524 -1.70 -4.71 37.20
N ASP A 525 -1.18 -5.36 38.23
CA ASP A 525 -1.54 -6.72 38.57
C ASP A 525 -2.94 -6.70 39.21
N HIS A 526 -3.83 -7.58 38.77
CA HIS A 526 -4.51 -8.46 39.71
C HIS A 526 -4.95 -9.76 39.01
N PRO A 527 -4.82 -10.91 39.70
CA PRO A 527 -5.16 -12.23 39.20
C PRO A 527 -6.61 -12.59 39.56
N LEU A 528 -7.16 -13.63 38.91
CA LEU A 528 -8.03 -14.62 39.54
C LEU A 528 -8.21 -15.83 38.61
N ASN A 529 -7.75 -16.98 39.13
CA ASN A 529 -8.02 -18.33 38.62
C ASN A 529 -9.36 -18.86 39.17
N LEU A 530 -9.79 -19.99 38.58
CA LEU A 530 -10.84 -20.97 38.98
C LEU A 530 -12.22 -20.64 38.38
N ILE A 531 -12.89 -21.52 37.62
CA ILE A 531 -12.92 -23.00 37.50
C ILE A 531 -12.98 -23.40 36.02
#